data_AF-A0AAN1BGV3-F1
#
_entry.id   AF-A0AAN1BGV3-F1
#
_cell.length_a   1.000
_cell.length_b   1.000
_cell.length_c   1.000
_cell.angle_alpha   90.00
_cell.angle_beta   90.00
_cell.angle_gamma   90.00
#
_symmetry.space_group_name_H-M   'P 1'
#
loop_
_entity.id
_entity.type
_entity.pdbx_description
1 polymer ?
#
loop_
_entity_poly.entity_id
_entity_poly.type
_entity_poly.pdbx_seq_one_letter_code
_entity_poly.pdbx_strand_id
1 'polypeptide(L)'
;MLNAVDLPDDIAALKAMLIAAEAREVRKDERIERLERLVAAFKQAAFGRKSEKTDPEQFDLALEDLEAAIAAVHAEDEADTPPGRRVSKPRATNRGSLPSHLPRIEELFEPENLICSCGGCLHCIGEDVSERLDVIPAQFRVIVTRRPKYACRACTDGVVQVPAPARLIQAGLPTEATVAHVLVSKYADHRVPRTHQLWRCGAV
;
A
#
# COMPACT_ATOMS: atom_id res chain seq x y z
N MET A 1 -31.76 32.40 -17.64
CA MET A 1 -32.60 33.40 -16.95
C MET A 1 -33.91 33.47 -17.73
N LEU A 2 -35.06 33.40 -17.06
CA LEU A 2 -36.36 33.49 -17.72
C LEU A 2 -36.53 34.90 -18.30
N ASN A 3 -36.88 35.02 -19.58
CA ASN A 3 -37.11 36.30 -20.22
C ASN A 3 -38.60 36.68 -20.09
N ALA A 4 -38.92 37.98 -20.05
CA ALA A 4 -40.28 38.47 -19.83
C ALA A 4 -41.30 38.00 -20.90
N VAL A 5 -40.83 37.58 -22.07
CA VAL A 5 -41.64 37.06 -23.19
C VAL A 5 -42.14 35.63 -22.94
N ASP A 6 -41.51 34.90 -22.01
CA ASP A 6 -41.84 33.50 -21.69
C ASP A 6 -42.82 33.39 -20.51
N LEU A 7 -43.30 34.52 -19.99
CA LEU A 7 -44.23 34.56 -18.86
C LEU A 7 -45.69 34.53 -19.34
N PRO A 8 -46.57 33.76 -18.69
CA PRO A 8 -48.00 33.79 -19.00
C PRO A 8 -48.61 35.17 -18.71
N ASP A 9 -49.46 35.68 -19.59
CA ASP A 9 -50.21 36.93 -19.37
C ASP A 9 -51.40 36.77 -18.41
N ASP A 10 -51.72 35.53 -18.01
CA ASP A 10 -52.79 35.22 -17.08
C ASP A 10 -52.34 35.48 -15.63
N ILE A 11 -53.04 36.40 -14.95
CA ILE A 11 -52.81 36.78 -13.56
C ILE A 11 -52.86 35.56 -12.63
N ALA A 12 -53.71 34.57 -12.91
CA ALA A 12 -53.80 33.35 -12.11
C ALA A 12 -52.54 32.48 -12.26
N ALA A 13 -52.03 32.34 -13.49
CA ALA A 13 -50.82 31.58 -13.78
C ALA A 13 -49.56 32.24 -13.19
N LEU A 14 -49.47 33.58 -13.25
CA LEU A 14 -48.37 34.34 -12.63
C LEU A 14 -48.36 34.20 -11.10
N LYS A 15 -49.54 34.27 -10.46
CA LYS A 15 -49.67 34.04 -9.01
C LYS A 15 -49.22 32.63 -8.61
N ALA A 16 -49.57 31.61 -9.39
CA ALA A 16 -49.15 30.23 -9.16
C ALA A 16 -47.62 30.06 -9.31
N MET A 17 -47.01 30.69 -10.32
CA MET A 17 -45.56 30.67 -10.51
C MET A 17 -44.80 31.38 -9.38
N LEU A 18 -45.33 32.50 -8.86
CA LEU A 18 -44.76 33.21 -7.71
C LEU A 18 -44.79 32.35 -6.46
N ILE A 19 -45.92 31.70 -6.15
CA ILE A 19 -46.02 30.78 -5.01
C ILE A 19 -45.03 29.61 -5.17
N ALA A 20 -44.90 29.06 -6.39
CA ALA A 20 -43.95 27.98 -6.67
C ALA A 20 -42.47 28.44 -6.63
N ALA A 21 -42.19 29.71 -6.94
CA ALA A 21 -40.87 30.30 -6.79
C ALA A 21 -40.53 30.55 -5.31
N GLU A 22 -41.46 31.12 -4.54
CA GLU A 22 -41.32 31.33 -3.11
C GLU A 22 -41.10 29.99 -2.37
N ALA A 23 -41.87 28.96 -2.70
CA ALA A 23 -41.67 27.60 -2.17
C ALA A 23 -40.32 26.96 -2.59
N ARG A 24 -39.70 27.40 -3.69
CA ARG A 24 -38.35 26.97 -4.08
C ARG A 24 -37.28 27.73 -3.33
N GLU A 25 -37.46 29.03 -3.10
CA GLU A 25 -36.53 29.83 -2.31
C GLU A 25 -36.51 29.38 -0.84
N VAL A 26 -37.68 29.15 -0.23
CA VAL A 26 -37.75 28.61 1.15
C VAL A 26 -36.99 27.27 1.27
N ARG A 27 -37.15 26.36 0.31
CA ARG A 27 -36.41 25.08 0.30
C ARG A 27 -34.89 25.25 0.15
N LYS A 28 -34.46 26.24 -0.63
CA LYS A 28 -33.03 26.57 -0.78
C LYS A 28 -32.49 27.19 0.50
N ASP A 29 -33.24 28.09 1.14
CA ASP A 29 -32.85 28.73 2.39
C ASP A 29 -32.71 27.69 3.51
N GLU A 30 -33.66 26.74 3.63
CA GLU A 30 -33.57 25.60 4.56
C GLU A 30 -32.32 24.74 4.29
N ARG A 31 -32.00 24.49 3.02
CA ARG A 31 -30.82 23.73 2.61
C ARG A 31 -29.53 24.48 2.94
N ILE A 32 -29.47 25.79 2.67
CA ILE A 32 -28.33 26.63 2.99
C ILE A 32 -28.11 26.64 4.49
N GLU A 33 -29.15 26.86 5.29
CA GLU A 33 -29.05 26.88 6.75
C GLU A 33 -28.56 25.52 7.30
N ARG A 34 -29.04 24.40 6.74
CA ARG A 34 -28.56 23.05 7.10
C ARG A 34 -27.08 22.86 6.77
N LEU A 35 -26.65 23.29 5.57
CA LEU A 35 -25.27 23.16 5.13
C LEU A 35 -24.33 24.06 5.95
N GLU A 36 -24.75 25.29 6.25
CA GLU A 36 -24.01 26.21 7.12
C GLU A 36 -23.83 25.63 8.52
N ARG A 37 -24.88 24.99 9.09
CA ARG A 37 -24.78 24.27 10.37
C ARG A 37 -23.76 23.12 10.33
N LEU A 38 -23.76 22.31 9.27
CA LEU A 38 -22.78 21.21 9.11
C LEU A 38 -21.36 21.72 8.96
N VAL A 39 -21.16 22.78 8.17
CA VAL A 39 -19.84 23.41 7.99
C VAL A 39 -19.35 24.02 9.30
N ALA A 40 -20.23 24.66 10.09
CA ALA A 40 -19.89 25.18 11.40
C ALA A 40 -19.49 24.05 12.37
N ALA A 41 -20.24 22.94 12.40
CA ALA A 41 -19.91 21.76 13.20
C ALA A 41 -18.56 21.14 12.79
N PHE A 42 -18.31 20.99 11.49
CA PHE A 42 -17.03 20.49 10.97
C PHE A 42 -15.86 21.40 11.34
N LYS A 43 -16.01 22.73 11.17
CA LYS A 43 -14.98 23.70 11.55
C LYS A 43 -14.71 23.66 13.06
N GLN A 44 -15.74 23.48 13.88
CA GLN A 44 -15.59 23.32 15.32
C GLN A 44 -14.92 21.98 15.69
N ALA A 45 -15.19 20.88 14.99
CA ALA A 45 -14.52 19.60 15.23
C ALA A 45 -13.04 19.64 14.80
N ALA A 46 -12.76 20.19 13.61
CA ALA A 46 -11.42 20.23 13.04
C ALA A 46 -10.51 21.31 13.67
N PHE A 47 -11.09 22.46 14.02
CA PHE A 47 -10.34 23.64 14.47
C PHE A 47 -10.83 24.23 15.80
N GLY A 48 -11.74 23.55 16.49
CA GLY A 48 -12.24 23.96 17.81
C GLY A 48 -11.15 23.97 18.88
N ARG A 49 -11.56 24.28 20.12
CA ARG A 49 -10.65 24.55 21.25
C ARG A 49 -9.56 23.48 21.36
N LYS A 50 -8.36 23.80 20.90
CA LYS A 50 -7.13 22.99 21.00
C LYS A 50 -6.68 22.72 22.46
N SER A 51 -7.50 23.02 23.47
CA SER A 51 -7.08 23.03 24.87
C SER A 51 -7.71 21.97 25.77
N GLU A 52 -8.51 21.04 25.27
CA GLU A 52 -8.88 19.85 26.04
C GLU A 52 -8.58 18.62 25.20
N LYS A 53 -7.70 17.75 25.72
CA LYS A 53 -7.36 16.46 25.09
C LYS A 53 -8.65 15.65 24.96
N THR A 54 -9.30 15.74 23.81
CA THR A 54 -10.49 14.96 23.48
C THR A 54 -10.02 13.58 23.00
N ASP A 55 -10.70 12.53 23.46
CA ASP A 55 -10.36 11.13 23.17
C ASP A 55 -10.45 10.87 21.65
N PRO A 56 -9.44 10.27 20.99
CA PRO A 56 -9.52 9.93 19.56
C PRO A 56 -10.79 9.17 19.17
N GLU A 57 -11.31 8.28 20.02
CA GLU A 57 -12.54 7.54 19.71
C GLU A 57 -13.79 8.44 19.63
N GLN A 58 -13.79 9.56 20.36
CA GLN A 58 -14.87 10.54 20.31
C GLN A 58 -14.81 11.41 19.03
N PHE A 59 -13.61 11.63 18.49
CA PHE A 59 -13.45 12.27 17.17
C PHE A 59 -13.87 11.35 16.04
N ASP A 60 -13.51 10.08 16.09
CA ASP A 60 -13.90 9.09 15.08
C ASP A 60 -15.43 8.96 15.00
N LEU A 61 -16.12 8.91 16.14
CA LEU A 61 -17.58 8.88 16.17
C LEU A 61 -18.21 10.15 15.56
N ALA A 62 -17.66 11.33 15.85
CA ALA A 62 -18.16 12.58 15.28
C ALA A 62 -17.90 12.70 13.76
N LEU A 63 -16.81 12.10 13.28
CA LEU A 63 -16.49 12.01 11.86
C LEU A 63 -17.42 11.01 11.15
N GLU A 64 -17.69 9.85 11.77
CA GLU A 64 -18.65 8.87 11.26
C GLU A 64 -20.07 9.45 11.15
N ASP A 65 -20.51 10.23 12.14
CA ASP A 65 -21.81 10.91 12.09
C ASP A 65 -21.88 11.96 10.95
N LEU A 66 -20.78 12.67 10.69
CA LEU A 66 -20.68 13.62 9.59
C LEU A 66 -20.66 12.91 8.23
N GLU A 67 -19.92 11.81 8.09
CA GLU A 67 -19.90 10.98 6.89
C GLU A 67 -21.28 10.40 6.59
N ALA A 68 -22.00 9.94 7.61
CA ALA A 68 -23.37 9.46 7.48
C ALA A 68 -24.32 10.58 7.03
N ALA A 69 -24.20 11.79 7.57
CA ALA A 69 -25.00 12.94 7.16
C ALA A 69 -24.71 13.37 5.70
N ILE A 70 -23.44 13.33 5.28
CA ILE A 70 -23.03 13.62 3.90
C ILE A 70 -23.56 12.54 2.94
N ALA A 71 -23.48 11.26 3.32
CA ALA A 71 -24.00 10.15 2.53
C ALA A 71 -25.54 10.25 2.37
N ALA A 72 -26.26 10.64 3.42
CA ALA A 72 -27.70 10.87 3.33
C ALA A 72 -28.04 12.00 2.35
N VAL A 73 -27.28 13.09 2.37
CA VAL A 73 -27.42 14.20 1.43
C VAL A 73 -27.14 13.77 -0.01
N HIS A 74 -26.07 13.00 -0.26
CA HIS A 74 -25.77 12.49 -1.59
C HIS A 74 -26.82 11.49 -2.10
N ALA A 75 -27.41 10.69 -1.21
CA ALA A 75 -28.48 9.77 -1.57
C ALA A 75 -29.78 10.51 -1.92
N GLU A 76 -30.10 11.60 -1.22
CA GLU A 76 -31.19 12.51 -1.57
C GLU A 76 -30.95 13.13 -2.97
N ASP A 77 -29.73 13.61 -3.24
CA ASP A 77 -29.37 14.23 -4.52
C ASP A 77 -29.33 13.22 -5.70
N GLU A 78 -28.90 11.97 -5.45
CA GLU A 78 -28.92 10.88 -6.46
C GLU A 78 -30.33 10.36 -6.73
N ALA A 79 -31.23 10.38 -5.74
CA ALA A 79 -32.64 10.02 -5.95
C ALA A 79 -33.36 11.02 -6.86
N ASP A 80 -32.91 12.27 -6.90
CA ASP A 80 -33.43 13.34 -7.76
C ASP A 80 -32.86 13.32 -9.20
N THR A 81 -31.90 12.43 -9.51
CA THR A 81 -31.22 12.38 -10.82
C THR A 81 -31.52 11.08 -11.61
N PRO A 82 -31.96 11.13 -12.89
CA PRO A 82 -32.27 9.90 -13.64
C PRO A 82 -31.00 9.08 -13.95
N PRO A 83 -31.03 7.73 -13.87
CA PRO A 83 -29.82 6.92 -13.82
C PRO A 83 -29.13 6.79 -15.19
N GLY A 84 -27.91 7.36 -15.30
CA GLY A 84 -27.02 7.21 -16.45
C GLY A 84 -25.83 6.26 -16.16
N ARG A 85 -25.61 5.28 -17.05
CA ARG A 85 -24.61 4.20 -16.94
C ARG A 85 -23.17 4.72 -16.96
N ARG A 86 -22.43 4.57 -15.86
CA ARG A 86 -20.99 4.95 -15.75
C ARG A 86 -20.08 3.86 -16.37
N VAL A 87 -19.14 4.26 -17.22
CA VAL A 87 -18.07 3.39 -17.78
C VAL A 87 -16.73 3.84 -17.21
N SER A 88 -15.98 2.92 -16.59
CA SER A 88 -14.66 3.18 -15.98
C SER A 88 -13.54 3.16 -17.02
N LYS A 89 -12.65 4.16 -17.01
CA LYS A 89 -11.41 4.17 -17.81
C LYS A 89 -10.26 3.44 -17.10
N PRO A 90 -9.38 2.73 -17.83
CA PRO A 90 -8.21 2.09 -17.26
C PRO A 90 -7.07 3.09 -17.00
N ARG A 91 -6.29 2.84 -15.95
CA ARG A 91 -5.25 3.74 -15.40
C ARG A 91 -3.89 3.48 -16.05
N ALA A 92 -3.19 4.53 -16.50
CA ALA A 92 -1.82 4.45 -17.02
C ALA A 92 -0.80 4.52 -15.87
N THR A 93 0.20 3.62 -15.87
CA THR A 93 1.27 3.55 -14.87
C THR A 93 2.62 3.92 -15.48
N ASN A 94 3.11 5.14 -15.25
CA ASN A 94 4.51 5.48 -15.50
C ASN A 94 5.37 4.99 -14.31
N ARG A 95 6.41 4.21 -14.59
CA ARG A 95 7.43 3.80 -13.59
C ARG A 95 8.56 4.83 -13.68
N GLY A 96 8.58 5.80 -12.76
CA GLY A 96 9.60 6.86 -12.72
C GLY A 96 11.02 6.34 -12.48
N SER A 97 12.02 7.21 -12.68
CA SER A 97 13.43 6.90 -12.37
C SER A 97 13.66 6.62 -10.88
N LEU A 98 14.64 5.79 -10.58
CA LEU A 98 14.97 5.45 -9.19
C LEU A 98 15.66 6.64 -8.49
N PRO A 99 15.33 6.91 -7.22
CA PRO A 99 15.95 8.01 -6.47
C PRO A 99 17.49 7.92 -6.39
N SER A 100 18.15 9.06 -6.52
CA SER A 100 19.63 9.17 -6.52
C SER A 100 20.29 8.85 -5.18
N HIS A 101 19.54 8.81 -4.08
CA HIS A 101 20.04 8.53 -2.74
C HIS A 101 20.14 7.03 -2.40
N LEU A 102 19.64 6.13 -3.27
CA LEU A 102 19.74 4.69 -3.06
C LEU A 102 21.17 4.21 -3.35
N PRO A 103 21.74 3.31 -2.53
CA PRO A 103 23.05 2.74 -2.81
C PRO A 103 23.00 1.96 -4.14
N ARG A 104 23.85 2.35 -5.08
CA ARG A 104 24.04 1.67 -6.36
C ARG A 104 25.24 0.73 -6.22
N ILE A 105 25.01 -0.55 -6.41
CA ILE A 105 26.07 -1.54 -6.47
C ILE A 105 26.32 -1.76 -7.97
N GLU A 106 27.50 -1.35 -8.43
CA GLU A 106 27.92 -1.52 -9.82
C GLU A 106 28.61 -2.88 -9.95
N GLU A 107 27.98 -3.80 -10.66
CA GLU A 107 28.56 -5.09 -11.00
C GLU A 107 29.16 -5.00 -12.40
N LEU A 108 30.48 -4.83 -12.47
CA LEU A 108 31.23 -4.80 -13.72
C LEU A 108 31.62 -6.23 -14.11
N PHE A 109 31.24 -6.63 -15.33
CA PHE A 109 31.55 -7.96 -15.86
C PHE A 109 32.62 -7.84 -16.94
N GLU A 110 33.88 -8.08 -16.56
CA GLU A 110 35.03 -8.04 -17.46
C GLU A 110 35.50 -9.45 -17.87
N PRO A 111 36.02 -9.63 -19.10
CA PRO A 111 36.54 -10.90 -19.57
C PRO A 111 37.87 -11.28 -18.90
N GLU A 112 38.05 -12.57 -18.59
CA GLU A 112 39.17 -13.12 -17.80
C GLU A 112 40.56 -12.93 -18.42
N ASN A 113 40.66 -12.90 -19.75
CA ASN A 113 41.88 -12.56 -20.47
C ASN A 113 41.59 -11.45 -21.44
N LEU A 114 42.20 -10.29 -21.20
CA LEU A 114 42.21 -9.19 -22.16
C LEU A 114 43.23 -9.45 -23.26
N ILE A 115 43.70 -10.68 -23.45
CA ILE A 115 44.65 -11.06 -24.50
C ILE A 115 43.90 -11.88 -25.52
N CYS A 116 43.84 -11.38 -26.74
CA CYS A 116 43.30 -12.09 -27.88
C CYS A 116 44.12 -13.36 -28.14
N SER A 117 43.55 -14.37 -28.78
CA SER A 117 44.25 -15.62 -29.12
C SER A 117 45.53 -15.44 -29.95
N CYS A 118 45.72 -14.27 -30.55
CA CYS A 118 46.92 -13.87 -31.29
C CYS A 118 47.99 -13.15 -30.44
N GLY A 119 47.74 -12.85 -29.17
CA GLY A 119 48.70 -12.24 -28.25
C GLY A 119 48.62 -10.72 -28.06
N GLY A 120 47.68 -10.02 -28.72
CA GLY A 120 47.43 -8.58 -28.50
C GLY A 120 46.35 -8.31 -27.44
N CYS A 121 46.32 -7.11 -26.86
CA CYS A 121 45.31 -6.75 -25.86
C CYS A 121 43.95 -6.34 -26.48
N LEU A 122 42.85 -6.79 -25.90
CA LEU A 122 41.46 -6.43 -26.19
C LEU A 122 41.12 -5.10 -25.50
N HIS A 123 40.35 -4.24 -26.18
CA HIS A 123 39.95 -2.94 -25.65
C HIS A 123 38.43 -2.78 -25.73
N CYS A 124 37.84 -2.16 -24.71
CA CYS A 124 36.40 -1.96 -24.62
C CYS A 124 35.93 -0.89 -25.64
N ILE A 125 34.83 -1.16 -26.35
CA ILE A 125 34.31 -0.29 -27.44
C ILE A 125 33.03 0.44 -27.01
N GLY A 126 32.32 -0.04 -25.98
CA GLY A 126 31.11 0.58 -25.44
C GLY A 126 30.41 -0.31 -24.40
N GLU A 127 29.52 0.30 -23.61
CA GLU A 127 28.82 -0.35 -22.49
C GLU A 127 27.32 0.02 -22.50
N ASP A 128 26.47 -0.95 -22.20
CA ASP A 128 25.03 -0.78 -22.02
C ASP A 128 24.68 -0.80 -20.52
N VAL A 129 23.90 0.18 -20.02
CA VAL A 129 23.61 0.37 -18.58
C VAL A 129 22.11 0.24 -18.27
N SER A 130 21.75 -0.47 -17.18
CA SER A 130 20.36 -0.62 -16.70
C SER A 130 20.26 -0.58 -15.16
N GLU A 131 19.19 0.04 -14.61
CA GLU A 131 19.02 0.25 -13.16
C GLU A 131 17.87 -0.58 -12.56
N ARG A 132 18.06 -1.16 -11.36
CA ARG A 132 17.09 -2.02 -10.66
C ARG A 132 17.11 -1.75 -9.15
N LEU A 133 15.94 -1.72 -8.50
CA LEU A 133 15.79 -1.58 -7.03
C LEU A 133 15.69 -2.97 -6.39
N ASP A 134 16.51 -3.24 -5.36
CA ASP A 134 16.53 -4.51 -4.62
C ASP A 134 16.15 -4.33 -3.14
N VAL A 135 15.51 -5.34 -2.55
CA VAL A 135 15.14 -5.44 -1.13
C VAL A 135 15.59 -6.80 -0.66
N ILE A 136 16.21 -6.92 0.52
CA ILE A 136 16.72 -8.21 1.02
C ILE A 136 15.90 -8.73 2.22
N PRO A 137 14.73 -9.37 2.00
CA PRO A 137 14.03 -10.16 3.00
C PRO A 137 14.38 -11.64 2.82
N ALA A 138 15.29 -12.15 3.66
CA ALA A 138 15.72 -13.56 3.75
C ALA A 138 16.31 -14.19 2.45
N GLN A 139 17.63 -14.12 2.27
CA GLN A 139 18.33 -14.92 1.25
C GLN A 139 18.47 -16.38 1.70
N PHE A 140 18.04 -17.34 0.86
CA PHE A 140 18.35 -18.76 1.08
C PHE A 140 19.77 -19.05 0.62
N ARG A 141 20.59 -19.60 1.52
CA ARG A 141 21.96 -20.02 1.23
C ARG A 141 22.11 -21.53 1.39
N VAL A 142 22.93 -22.13 0.54
CA VAL A 142 23.27 -23.56 0.62
C VAL A 142 24.49 -23.72 1.53
N ILE A 143 24.34 -24.49 2.61
CA ILE A 143 25.44 -24.81 3.51
C ILE A 143 26.04 -26.15 3.09
N VAL A 144 27.27 -26.11 2.55
CA VAL A 144 28.00 -27.32 2.13
C VAL A 144 28.94 -27.77 3.24
N THR A 145 28.56 -28.82 3.97
CA THR A 145 29.43 -29.43 4.99
C THR A 145 30.38 -30.44 4.35
N ARG A 146 31.68 -30.09 4.23
CA ARG A 146 32.72 -31.02 3.79
C ARG A 146 33.32 -31.75 4.99
N ARG A 147 33.35 -33.09 4.94
CA ARG A 147 33.99 -33.94 5.96
C ARG A 147 35.13 -34.74 5.32
N PRO A 148 36.32 -34.15 5.17
CA PRO A 148 37.46 -34.84 4.59
C PRO A 148 37.84 -36.06 5.44
N LYS A 149 38.30 -37.10 4.76
CA LYS A 149 38.80 -38.34 5.35
C LYS A 149 40.32 -38.29 5.31
N TYR A 150 40.97 -38.53 6.43
CA TYR A 150 42.44 -38.55 6.51
C TYR A 150 42.91 -39.96 6.83
N ALA A 151 43.98 -40.37 6.17
CA ALA A 151 44.64 -41.65 6.42
C ALA A 151 46.15 -41.44 6.31
N CYS A 152 46.91 -42.08 7.20
CA CYS A 152 48.36 -42.09 7.09
C CYS A 152 48.78 -42.98 5.92
N ARG A 153 49.81 -42.58 5.17
CA ARG A 153 50.37 -43.41 4.07
C ARG A 153 51.40 -44.43 4.55
N ALA A 154 51.96 -44.24 5.74
CA ALA A 154 53.06 -45.04 6.28
C ALA A 154 52.60 -46.17 7.22
N CYS A 155 51.46 -45.99 7.90
CA CYS A 155 50.83 -47.05 8.70
C CYS A 155 49.46 -47.41 8.09
N THR A 156 49.10 -48.70 8.14
CA THR A 156 47.80 -49.21 7.69
C THR A 156 46.67 -48.90 8.70
N ASP A 157 46.97 -48.08 9.71
CA ASP A 157 46.05 -47.72 10.79
C ASP A 157 45.01 -46.71 10.31
N GLY A 158 43.97 -47.23 9.66
CA GLY A 158 42.62 -46.68 9.62
C GLY A 158 42.39 -45.30 8.96
N VAL A 159 41.21 -45.15 8.36
CA VAL A 159 40.74 -43.84 7.88
C VAL A 159 40.04 -43.11 9.02
N VAL A 160 40.54 -41.95 9.40
CA VAL A 160 39.95 -41.10 10.44
C VAL A 160 39.05 -40.05 9.78
N GLN A 161 37.80 -39.95 10.25
CA GLN A 161 36.83 -38.96 9.82
C GLN A 161 36.04 -38.46 11.02
N VAL A 162 35.89 -37.13 11.15
CA VAL A 162 35.02 -36.50 12.16
C VAL A 162 33.57 -36.95 11.90
N PRO A 163 32.77 -37.41 12.88
CA PRO A 163 31.38 -37.86 12.70
C PRO A 163 30.45 -36.77 12.13
N ALA A 164 29.28 -37.17 11.60
CA ALA A 164 28.35 -36.22 10.98
C ALA A 164 27.72 -35.34 12.06
N PRO A 165 27.53 -34.03 11.83
CA PRO A 165 26.71 -33.23 12.72
C PRO A 165 25.28 -33.78 12.70
N ALA A 166 24.66 -33.88 13.88
CA ALA A 166 23.26 -34.27 14.00
C ALA A 166 22.37 -33.20 13.33
N ARG A 167 21.34 -33.66 12.62
CA ARG A 167 20.37 -32.80 11.92
C ARG A 167 18.97 -33.14 12.40
N LEU A 168 18.07 -32.15 12.37
CA LEU A 168 16.66 -32.33 12.73
C LEU A 168 15.98 -33.42 11.89
N ILE A 169 16.23 -33.44 10.57
CA ILE A 169 15.79 -34.50 9.65
C ILE A 169 17.04 -35.22 9.14
N GLN A 170 17.11 -36.53 9.39
CA GLN A 170 18.24 -37.36 8.94
C GLN A 170 18.27 -37.39 7.40
N ALA A 171 19.43 -37.08 6.81
CA ALA A 171 19.61 -36.90 5.37
C ALA A 171 18.68 -35.87 4.70
N GLY A 172 18.01 -35.02 5.47
CA GLY A 172 17.15 -33.96 4.96
C GLY A 172 17.96 -32.85 4.27
N LEU A 173 17.42 -32.37 3.16
CA LEU A 173 17.87 -31.15 2.48
C LEU A 173 17.60 -29.86 3.28
N PRO A 174 16.43 -29.67 3.94
CA PRO A 174 16.16 -28.41 4.63
C PRO A 174 16.98 -28.29 5.92
N THR A 175 17.56 -27.12 6.13
CA THR A 175 18.19 -26.75 7.39
C THR A 175 17.13 -26.36 8.42
N GLU A 176 17.50 -26.33 9.70
CA GLU A 176 16.61 -25.94 10.80
C GLU A 176 16.01 -24.54 10.56
N ALA A 177 16.82 -23.62 10.03
CA ALA A 177 16.38 -22.28 9.65
C ALA A 177 15.34 -22.29 8.51
N THR A 178 15.50 -23.17 7.53
CA THR A 178 14.53 -23.32 6.44
C THR A 178 13.20 -23.87 6.95
N VAL A 179 13.24 -24.85 7.86
CA VAL A 179 12.03 -25.41 8.48
C VAL A 179 11.32 -24.35 9.33
N ALA A 180 12.06 -23.59 10.14
CA ALA A 180 11.52 -22.50 10.93
C ALA A 180 10.85 -21.43 10.04
N HIS A 181 11.51 -21.01 8.95
CA HIS A 181 10.95 -20.06 8.00
C HIS A 181 9.63 -20.54 7.40
N VAL A 182 9.57 -21.80 6.93
CA VAL A 182 8.33 -22.37 6.38
C VAL A 182 7.21 -22.42 7.43
N LEU A 183 7.53 -22.74 8.69
CA LEU A 183 6.54 -22.75 9.76
C LEU A 183 6.01 -21.35 10.10
N VAL A 184 6.90 -20.36 10.22
CA VAL A 184 6.52 -18.96 10.49
C VAL A 184 5.69 -18.40 9.35
N SER A 185 6.13 -18.56 8.10
CA SER A 185 5.37 -18.08 6.94
C SER A 185 4.01 -18.78 6.80
N LYS A 186 3.94 -20.08 7.11
CA LYS A 186 2.69 -20.84 7.02
C LYS A 186 1.71 -20.58 8.16
N TYR A 187 2.18 -20.36 9.39
CA TYR A 187 1.32 -20.33 10.58
C TYR A 187 1.29 -18.98 11.31
N ALA A 188 2.33 -18.16 11.22
CA ALA A 188 2.38 -16.84 11.84
C ALA A 188 2.00 -15.73 10.84
N ASP A 189 2.62 -15.71 9.64
CA ASP A 189 2.45 -14.59 8.69
C ASP A 189 1.18 -14.71 7.83
N HIS A 190 0.61 -15.92 7.70
CA HIS A 190 -0.60 -16.14 6.88
C HIS A 190 -1.89 -15.52 7.47
N ARG A 191 -1.90 -15.18 8.77
CA ARG A 191 -3.01 -14.43 9.38
C ARG A 191 -2.63 -12.97 9.43
N VAL A 192 -3.16 -12.18 8.49
CA VAL A 192 -3.22 -10.72 8.63
C VAL A 192 -3.77 -10.42 10.03
N PRO A 193 -3.07 -9.66 10.88
CA PRO A 193 -3.56 -9.34 12.21
C PRO A 193 -4.81 -8.45 12.07
N ARG A 194 -5.98 -9.07 12.06
CA ARG A 194 -7.28 -8.38 12.11
C ARG A 194 -7.61 -7.90 13.54
N THR A 195 -6.59 -7.44 14.26
CA THR A 195 -6.66 -6.76 15.56
C THR A 195 -5.33 -6.04 15.77
N HIS A 196 -5.21 -4.82 15.25
CA HIS A 196 -4.17 -3.88 15.70
C HIS A 196 -4.55 -3.29 17.08
N GLN A 197 -5.04 -4.11 18.01
CA GLN A 197 -5.48 -3.66 19.34
C GLN A 197 -5.06 -4.54 20.52
N LEU A 198 -4.35 -5.67 20.34
CA LEU A 198 -4.01 -6.54 21.50
C LEU A 198 -2.53 -6.92 21.68
N TRP A 199 -1.61 -6.53 20.80
CA TRP A 199 -0.16 -6.80 21.01
C TRP A 199 0.56 -5.72 21.82
N ARG A 200 -0.13 -5.12 22.79
CA ARG A 200 0.47 -4.20 23.77
C ARG A 200 0.16 -4.60 25.21
N CYS A 201 0.01 -5.88 25.50
CA CYS A 201 0.07 -6.39 26.87
C CYS A 201 0.73 -7.77 26.87
N GLY A 202 1.93 -7.86 27.48
CA GLY A 202 2.56 -9.16 27.74
C GLY A 202 4.08 -9.16 27.80
N ALA A 203 4.71 -8.19 28.48
CA ALA A 203 6.05 -8.40 29.04
C ALA A 203 6.02 -7.88 30.48
N VAL A 204 6.31 -8.83 31.38
CA VAL A 204 6.56 -8.68 32.82
C VAL A 204 7.63 -7.62 33.09
#